data_AF-A0A317JIX8-F1
#
_entry.id   AF-A0A317JIX8-F1
#
_cell.length_a   1.000
_cell.length_b   1.000
_cell.length_c   1.000
_cell.angle_alpha   90.00
_cell.angle_beta   90.00
_cell.angle_gamma   90.00
#
_symmetry.space_group_name_H-M   'P 1'
#
loop_
_entity.id
_entity.type
_entity.pdbx_description
1 polymer ?
#
loop_
_entity_poly.entity_id
_entity_poly.type
_entity_poly.pdbx_seq_one_letter_code
_entity_poly.pdbx_strand_id
1 'polypeptide(L)'
;GAAAGLAAAFNTPLGGIVYAIEELGVTHFHRVRMALISAVIVSGVFAQWWLGSYLYLGYPVLTPITFSILPSAVLMGLISGFLGAAFGKVLARASQLRQNILNPQFFGIVSLVMGLVMAGLIQMDLRAHGAGVEVITGFLFRDEHASGYLVILRWVASTVSYLSGAAGGIFSPALAIGASLGSFLSTHIAPEYPHLMVLLGMIGFLTGVARTPFTSFILVLEMTDRHSAIFPMMMAALAAQSGALFIDDRSCYEYMKKRFVVHAPSH
;
A
#
# COMPACT_ATOMS: atom_id res chain seq x y z
N GLY A 1 0.77 2.12 20.05
CA GLY A 1 1.25 3.23 19.22
C GLY A 1 1.10 2.91 17.75
N ALA A 2 2.15 2.36 17.10
CA ALA A 2 2.17 2.11 15.66
C ALA A 2 0.96 1.30 15.12
N ALA A 3 0.63 0.16 15.76
CA ALA A 3 -0.53 -0.67 15.41
C ALA A 3 -1.86 0.10 15.48
N ALA A 4 -2.05 0.86 16.56
CA ALA A 4 -3.24 1.68 16.80
C ALA A 4 -3.35 2.83 15.77
N GLY A 5 -2.24 3.47 15.43
CA GLY A 5 -2.19 4.50 14.40
C GLY A 5 -2.57 3.96 13.02
N LEU A 6 -2.07 2.79 12.63
CA LEU A 6 -2.48 2.14 11.38
C LEU A 6 -3.98 1.82 11.39
N ALA A 7 -4.47 1.25 12.49
CA ALA A 7 -5.89 0.93 12.65
C ALA A 7 -6.78 2.17 12.56
N ALA A 8 -6.40 3.30 13.17
CA ALA A 8 -7.13 4.55 13.06
C ALA A 8 -7.06 5.16 11.65
N ALA A 9 -5.89 5.10 11.00
CA ALA A 9 -5.68 5.73 9.69
C ALA A 9 -6.54 5.10 8.57
N PHE A 10 -6.76 3.79 8.65
CA PHE A 10 -7.49 3.04 7.63
C PHE A 10 -8.83 2.47 8.11
N ASN A 11 -9.21 2.73 9.36
CA ASN A 11 -10.33 2.05 10.03
C ASN A 11 -10.20 0.51 9.95
N THR A 12 -8.98 -0.01 10.17
CA THR A 12 -8.66 -1.45 10.07
C THR A 12 -8.04 -2.01 11.37
N PRO A 13 -8.85 -2.25 12.42
CA PRO A 13 -8.37 -2.90 13.65
C PRO A 13 -7.61 -4.21 13.44
N LEU A 14 -8.14 -5.14 12.64
CA LEU A 14 -7.47 -6.42 12.39
C LEU A 14 -6.17 -6.21 11.61
N GLY A 15 -6.19 -5.33 10.62
CA GLY A 15 -5.00 -4.93 9.86
C GLY A 15 -3.90 -4.38 10.77
N GLY A 16 -4.25 -3.54 11.76
CA GLY A 16 -3.31 -2.99 12.73
C GLY A 16 -2.66 -4.05 13.64
N ILE A 17 -3.44 -5.05 14.07
CA ILE A 17 -2.92 -6.15 14.90
C ILE A 17 -1.95 -7.01 14.09
N VAL A 18 -2.34 -7.42 12.88
CA VAL A 18 -1.51 -8.28 12.04
C VAL A 18 -0.25 -7.57 11.58
N TYR A 19 -0.33 -6.28 11.24
CA TYR A 19 0.85 -5.47 10.95
C TYR A 19 1.87 -5.49 12.09
N ALA A 20 1.42 -5.41 13.33
CA ALA A 20 2.34 -5.44 14.47
C ALA A 20 2.97 -6.81 14.70
N ILE A 21 2.27 -7.89 14.36
CA ILE A 21 2.81 -9.26 14.45
C ILE A 21 3.80 -9.51 13.30
N GLU A 22 3.38 -9.21 12.07
CA GLU A 22 4.08 -9.57 10.84
C GLU A 22 5.23 -8.61 10.51
N GLU A 23 5.01 -7.29 10.54
CA GLU A 23 6.04 -6.30 10.16
C GLU A 23 6.88 -5.85 11.35
N LEU A 24 6.24 -5.47 12.46
CA LEU A 24 6.98 -4.93 13.61
C LEU A 24 7.72 -6.02 14.38
N GLY A 25 7.48 -7.29 14.05
CA GLY A 25 8.22 -8.43 14.57
C GLY A 25 8.23 -8.47 16.10
N VAL A 26 7.07 -8.25 16.72
CA VAL A 26 6.93 -8.24 18.18
C VAL A 26 7.30 -9.62 18.73
N THR A 27 8.59 -9.79 19.07
CA THR A 27 9.21 -11.05 19.52
C THR A 27 8.55 -11.63 20.77
N HIS A 28 7.95 -10.77 21.60
CA HIS A 28 7.24 -11.15 22.82
C HIS A 28 5.74 -10.89 22.71
N PHE A 29 5.12 -11.24 21.59
CA PHE A 29 3.69 -11.00 21.36
C PHE A 29 2.83 -11.48 22.53
N HIS A 30 3.14 -12.66 23.10
CA HIS A 30 2.39 -13.19 24.26
C HIS A 30 2.35 -12.23 25.46
N ARG A 31 3.42 -11.46 25.70
CA ARG A 31 3.54 -10.52 26.83
C ARG A 31 2.79 -9.21 26.58
N VAL A 32 2.76 -8.74 25.33
CA VAL A 32 2.16 -7.43 24.99
C VAL A 32 0.81 -7.53 24.28
N ARG A 33 0.33 -8.73 23.97
CA ARG A 33 -0.91 -9.00 23.21
C ARG A 33 -2.11 -8.25 23.77
N MET A 34 -2.34 -8.29 25.08
CA MET A 34 -3.51 -7.63 25.67
C MET A 34 -3.43 -6.11 25.52
N ALA A 35 -2.26 -5.52 25.77
CA ALA A 35 -2.04 -4.08 25.59
C ALA A 35 -2.12 -3.65 24.12
N LEU A 36 -1.65 -4.50 23.20
CA LEU A 36 -1.73 -4.27 21.76
C LEU A 36 -3.16 -4.31 21.27
N ILE A 37 -3.91 -5.37 21.61
CA ILE A 37 -5.30 -5.55 21.21
C ILE A 37 -6.15 -4.44 21.81
N SER A 38 -6.00 -4.14 23.11
CA SER A 38 -6.77 -3.06 23.75
C SER A 38 -6.47 -1.70 23.13
N ALA A 39 -5.20 -1.38 22.86
CA ALA A 39 -4.86 -0.11 22.20
C ALA A 39 -5.44 -0.01 20.79
N VAL A 40 -5.42 -1.09 20.01
CA VAL A 40 -5.99 -1.10 18.66
C VAL A 40 -7.52 -0.98 18.70
N ILE A 41 -8.19 -1.70 19.60
CA ILE A 41 -9.64 -1.62 19.77
C ILE A 41 -10.06 -0.21 20.20
N VAL A 42 -9.43 0.35 21.24
CA VAL A 42 -9.74 1.70 21.72
C VAL A 42 -9.53 2.73 20.61
N SER A 43 -8.45 2.60 19.84
CA SER A 43 -8.16 3.48 18.71
C SER A 43 -9.19 3.36 17.59
N GLY A 44 -9.61 2.14 17.25
CA GLY A 44 -10.62 1.89 16.23
C GLY A 44 -12.00 2.40 16.65
N VAL A 45 -12.42 2.12 17.88
CA VAL A 45 -13.68 2.63 18.45
C VAL A 45 -13.68 4.15 18.47
N PHE A 46 -12.57 4.78 18.88
CA PHE A 46 -12.48 6.23 18.88
C PHE A 46 -12.54 6.82 17.46
N ALA A 47 -11.85 6.20 16.50
CA ALA A 47 -11.92 6.62 15.10
C ALA A 47 -13.35 6.52 14.54
N GLN A 48 -14.06 5.42 14.81
CA GLN A 48 -15.45 5.23 14.38
C GLN A 48 -16.44 6.15 15.11
N TRP A 49 -16.20 6.43 16.39
CA TRP A 49 -17.01 7.38 17.14
C TRP A 49 -16.89 8.80 16.57
N TRP A 50 -15.69 9.19 16.14
CA TRP A 50 -15.43 10.53 15.61
C TRP A 50 -15.78 10.71 14.13
N LEU A 51 -15.40 9.73 13.29
CA LEU A 51 -15.53 9.79 11.82
C LEU A 51 -16.79 9.06 11.31
N GLY A 52 -17.50 8.35 12.18
CA GLY A 52 -18.66 7.52 11.85
C GLY A 52 -18.29 6.07 11.51
N SER A 53 -19.29 5.20 11.42
CA SER A 53 -19.11 3.84 10.92
C SER A 53 -19.10 3.84 9.39
N TYR A 54 -17.90 3.88 8.80
CA TYR A 54 -17.71 3.80 7.35
C TYR A 54 -16.65 2.75 6.99
N LEU A 55 -16.80 2.14 5.82
CA LEU A 55 -15.72 1.39 5.19
C LEU A 55 -14.81 2.38 4.46
N TYR A 56 -13.50 2.32 4.72
CA TYR A 56 -12.56 3.30 4.16
C TYR A 56 -12.61 3.37 2.63
N LEU A 57 -12.82 2.23 1.95
CA LEU A 57 -13.01 2.19 0.50
C LEU A 57 -14.46 1.93 0.08
N GLY A 58 -15.36 1.53 0.97
CA GLY A 58 -16.73 1.14 0.62
C GLY A 58 -16.86 -0.36 0.29
N TYR A 59 -18.03 -0.77 -0.22
CA TYR A 59 -18.38 -2.18 -0.45
C TYR A 59 -18.46 -2.52 -1.96
N PRO A 60 -17.34 -2.83 -2.65
CA PRO A 60 -17.28 -2.89 -4.13
C PRO A 60 -17.95 -4.12 -4.73
N VAL A 61 -19.00 -3.99 -5.54
CA VAL A 61 -19.77 -5.14 -6.04
C VAL A 61 -18.85 -6.09 -6.83
N LEU A 62 -18.78 -7.35 -6.40
CA LEU A 62 -17.96 -8.37 -7.06
C LEU A 62 -18.84 -9.27 -7.92
N THR A 63 -18.32 -9.64 -9.09
CA THR A 63 -18.89 -10.73 -9.89
C THR A 63 -18.75 -12.07 -9.14
N PRO A 64 -19.71 -13.00 -9.28
CA PRO A 64 -19.65 -14.29 -8.58
C PRO A 64 -18.33 -15.03 -8.83
N ILE A 65 -17.63 -15.32 -7.73
CA ILE A 65 -16.28 -15.85 -7.78
C ILE A 65 -16.34 -17.33 -8.12
N THR A 66 -15.68 -17.69 -9.22
CA THR A 66 -15.51 -19.08 -9.67
C THR A 66 -14.05 -19.47 -9.54
N PHE A 67 -13.74 -20.77 -9.41
CA PHE A 67 -12.36 -21.26 -9.31
C PHE A 67 -11.46 -20.86 -10.50
N SER A 68 -12.05 -20.48 -11.64
CA SER A 68 -11.35 -19.98 -12.84
C SER A 68 -10.53 -18.71 -12.59
N ILE A 69 -10.85 -17.92 -11.56
CA ILE A 69 -10.12 -16.67 -11.25
C ILE A 69 -8.81 -16.92 -10.50
N LEU A 70 -8.60 -18.11 -9.90
CA LEU A 70 -7.44 -18.39 -9.07
C LEU A 70 -6.10 -18.27 -9.83
N PRO A 71 -5.93 -18.79 -11.06
CA PRO A 71 -4.71 -18.59 -11.84
C PRO A 71 -4.43 -17.11 -12.10
N SER A 72 -5.46 -16.34 -12.46
CA SER A 72 -5.34 -14.90 -12.68
C SER A 72 -5.00 -14.16 -11.38
N ALA A 73 -5.49 -14.61 -10.23
CA ALA A 73 -5.12 -14.05 -8.93
C ALA A 73 -3.65 -14.31 -8.57
N VAL A 74 -3.14 -15.50 -8.84
CA VAL A 74 -1.72 -15.82 -8.67
C VAL A 74 -0.86 -14.97 -9.62
N LEU A 75 -1.23 -14.89 -10.89
CA LEU A 75 -0.52 -14.08 -11.88
C LEU A 75 -0.51 -12.60 -11.50
N MET A 76 -1.66 -12.06 -11.09
CA MET A 76 -1.79 -10.68 -10.64
C MET A 76 -0.94 -10.42 -9.39
N GLY A 77 -0.95 -11.36 -8.43
CA GLY A 77 -0.09 -11.33 -7.26
C GLY A 77 1.39 -11.26 -7.65
N LEU A 78 1.87 -12.17 -8.50
CA LEU A 78 3.27 -12.18 -8.96
C LEU A 78 3.68 -10.86 -9.61
N ILE A 79 2.89 -10.34 -10.56
CA ILE A 79 3.21 -9.11 -11.29
C ILE A 79 3.20 -7.91 -10.33
N SER A 80 2.15 -7.76 -9.53
CA SER A 80 2.02 -6.64 -8.60
C SER A 80 3.06 -6.69 -7.48
N GLY A 81 3.39 -7.87 -6.96
CA GLY A 81 4.44 -8.06 -5.95
C GLY A 81 5.83 -7.74 -6.49
N PHE A 82 6.14 -8.17 -7.72
CA PHE A 82 7.38 -7.80 -8.41
C PHE A 82 7.50 -6.28 -8.57
N LEU A 83 6.46 -5.64 -9.11
CA LEU A 83 6.45 -4.19 -9.32
C LEU A 83 6.46 -3.42 -7.99
N GLY A 84 5.74 -3.89 -6.97
CA GLY A 84 5.75 -3.33 -5.63
C GLY A 84 7.14 -3.37 -4.99
N ALA A 85 7.87 -4.49 -5.12
CA ALA A 85 9.24 -4.59 -4.63
C ALA A 85 10.21 -3.64 -5.35
N ALA A 86 10.06 -3.51 -6.67
CA ALA A 86 10.83 -2.54 -7.45
C ALA A 86 10.53 -1.09 -7.01
N PHE A 87 9.25 -0.76 -6.74
CA PHE A 87 8.87 0.55 -6.20
C PHE A 87 9.47 0.79 -4.81
N GLY A 88 9.39 -0.21 -3.92
CA GLY A 88 10.00 -0.16 -2.59
C GLY A 88 11.50 0.12 -2.64
N LYS A 89 12.23 -0.50 -3.58
CA LYS A 89 13.65 -0.20 -3.83
C LYS A 89 13.90 1.24 -4.27
N VAL A 90 13.07 1.76 -5.17
CA VAL A 90 13.19 3.14 -5.66
C VAL A 90 12.94 4.10 -4.50
N LEU A 91 11.92 3.87 -3.67
CA LEU A 91 11.64 4.67 -2.48
C LEU A 91 12.76 4.60 -1.44
N ALA A 92 13.32 3.42 -1.19
CA ALA A 92 14.45 3.26 -0.27
C ALA A 92 15.67 4.07 -0.74
N ARG A 93 15.98 4.03 -2.05
CA ARG A 93 17.04 4.87 -2.65
C ARG A 93 16.72 6.35 -2.58
N ALA A 94 15.48 6.74 -2.90
CA ALA A 94 15.02 8.12 -2.77
C ALA A 94 15.18 8.65 -1.34
N SER A 95 14.85 7.83 -0.35
CA SER A 95 15.05 8.14 1.07
C SER A 95 16.52 8.40 1.40
N GLN A 96 17.42 7.56 0.88
CA GLN A 96 18.87 7.72 1.08
C GLN A 96 19.42 8.99 0.42
N LEU A 97 19.00 9.28 -0.82
CA LEU A 97 19.39 10.50 -1.52
C LEU A 97 18.94 11.75 -0.74
N ARG A 98 17.69 11.74 -0.28
CA ARG A 98 17.14 12.84 0.53
C ARG A 98 17.91 13.03 1.84
N GLN A 99 18.22 11.95 2.57
CA GLN A 99 18.93 12.03 3.84
C GLN A 99 20.40 12.47 3.70
N ASN A 100 21.01 12.27 2.53
CA ASN A 100 22.36 12.78 2.25
C ASN A 100 22.39 14.30 2.03
N ILE A 101 21.22 14.95 1.85
CA ILE A 101 21.12 16.41 1.76
C ILE A 101 21.08 16.99 3.18
N LEU A 102 22.25 17.40 3.68
CA LEU A 102 22.39 17.99 5.02
C LEU A 102 22.12 19.49 5.04
N ASN A 103 22.25 20.17 3.90
CA ASN A 103 22.05 21.63 3.82
C ASN A 103 20.54 21.96 3.68
N PRO A 104 19.93 22.67 4.65
CA PRO A 104 18.50 22.97 4.65
C PRO A 104 18.08 23.89 3.49
N GLN A 105 18.93 24.80 3.04
CA GLN A 105 18.63 25.66 1.89
C GLN A 105 18.57 24.86 0.59
N PHE A 106 19.54 23.95 0.41
CA PHE A 106 19.55 23.05 -0.75
C PHE A 106 18.37 22.10 -0.72
N PHE A 107 18.01 21.58 0.46
CA PHE A 107 16.79 20.78 0.64
C PHE A 107 15.54 21.56 0.22
N GLY A 108 15.41 22.83 0.63
CA GLY A 108 14.30 23.70 0.21
C GLY A 108 14.19 23.85 -1.31
N ILE A 109 15.32 24.01 -2.01
CA ILE A 109 15.36 24.08 -3.48
C ILE A 109 14.91 22.74 -4.09
N VAL A 110 15.41 21.62 -3.57
CA VAL A 110 15.00 20.29 -4.04
C VAL A 110 13.50 20.08 -3.84
N SER A 111 12.94 20.41 -2.67
CA SER A 111 11.51 20.32 -2.40
C SER A 111 10.70 21.20 -3.35
N LEU A 112 11.17 22.40 -3.69
CA LEU A 112 10.52 23.29 -4.65
C LEU A 112 10.54 22.71 -6.07
N VAL A 113 11.68 22.18 -6.52
CA VAL A 113 11.79 21.52 -7.84
C VAL A 113 10.90 20.29 -7.90
N MET A 114 10.87 19.45 -6.86
CA MET A 114 9.96 18.31 -6.78
C MET A 114 8.48 18.75 -6.79
N GLY A 115 8.15 19.88 -6.16
CA GLY A 115 6.82 20.49 -6.24
C GLY A 115 6.43 20.91 -7.66
N LEU A 116 7.35 21.52 -8.41
CA LEU A 116 7.14 21.88 -9.82
C LEU A 116 7.00 20.65 -10.71
N VAL A 117 7.80 19.61 -10.48
CA VAL A 117 7.66 18.33 -11.19
C VAL A 117 6.30 17.72 -10.89
N MET A 118 5.86 17.72 -9.63
CA MET A 118 4.54 17.23 -9.24
C MET A 118 3.41 18.01 -9.94
N ALA A 119 3.52 19.34 -10.04
CA ALA A 119 2.56 20.15 -10.79
C ALA A 119 2.51 19.75 -12.27
N GLY A 120 3.66 19.49 -12.90
CA GLY A 120 3.72 18.96 -14.28
C GLY A 120 3.03 17.60 -14.43
N LEU A 121 3.21 16.69 -13.48
CA LEU A 121 2.55 15.37 -13.48
C LEU A 121 1.03 15.49 -13.32
N ILE A 122 0.57 16.43 -12.49
CA ILE A 122 -0.87 16.73 -12.31
C ILE A 122 -1.50 17.24 -13.60
N GLN A 123 -0.77 18.08 -14.36
CA GLN A 123 -1.25 18.59 -15.65
C GLN A 123 -1.37 17.47 -16.71
N MET A 124 -0.55 16.42 -16.62
CA MET A 124 -0.66 15.25 -17.50
C MET A 124 -1.88 14.40 -17.15
N ASP A 125 -2.09 14.14 -15.87
CA ASP A 125 -3.25 13.42 -15.38
C ASP A 125 -3.54 13.79 -13.92
N LEU A 126 -4.73 14.33 -13.66
CA LEU A 126 -5.16 14.70 -12.32
C LEU A 126 -5.15 13.49 -11.39
N ARG A 127 -5.36 12.26 -11.88
CA ARG A 127 -5.32 11.04 -11.05
C ARG A 127 -3.91 10.67 -10.56
N ALA A 128 -2.85 11.39 -10.98
CA ALA A 128 -1.48 11.11 -10.53
C ALA A 128 -1.22 11.52 -9.07
N HIS A 129 -1.99 12.48 -8.52
CA HIS A 129 -1.75 13.02 -7.18
C HIS A 129 -2.54 12.35 -6.06
N GLY A 130 -2.30 12.82 -4.83
CA GLY A 130 -3.03 12.43 -3.63
C GLY A 130 -2.74 11.01 -3.13
N ALA A 131 -3.32 10.69 -1.98
CA ALA A 131 -3.22 9.37 -1.36
C ALA A 131 -3.82 8.25 -2.23
N GLY A 132 -4.70 8.62 -3.18
CA GLY A 132 -5.23 7.72 -4.20
C GLY A 132 -6.57 7.05 -3.85
N VAL A 133 -7.22 7.43 -2.75
CA VAL A 133 -8.56 6.91 -2.38
C VAL A 133 -9.58 7.18 -3.48
N GLU A 134 -9.61 8.39 -4.03
CA GLU A 134 -10.51 8.74 -5.16
C GLU A 134 -10.25 7.89 -6.41
N VAL A 135 -8.99 7.59 -6.68
CA VAL A 135 -8.59 6.74 -7.82
C VAL A 135 -9.04 5.29 -7.60
N ILE A 136 -8.81 4.74 -6.40
CA ILE A 136 -9.25 3.40 -6.04
C ILE A 136 -10.77 3.29 -6.12
N THR A 137 -11.49 4.24 -5.52
CA THR A 137 -12.96 4.26 -5.53
C THR A 137 -13.53 4.53 -6.93
N GLY A 138 -12.87 5.31 -7.77
CA GLY A 138 -13.20 5.45 -9.19
C GLY A 138 -13.22 4.10 -9.91
N PHE A 139 -12.19 3.28 -9.70
CA PHE A 139 -12.10 1.93 -10.30
C PHE A 139 -13.06 0.91 -9.70
N LEU A 140 -13.44 1.09 -8.44
CA LEU A 140 -14.31 0.15 -7.71
C LEU A 140 -15.80 0.44 -7.86
N PHE A 141 -16.19 1.69 -8.13
CA PHE A 141 -17.61 2.11 -8.07
C PHE A 141 -18.08 2.98 -9.23
N ARG A 142 -17.17 3.56 -10.03
CA ARG A 142 -17.53 4.50 -11.10
C ARG A 142 -17.14 4.00 -12.50
N ASP A 143 -16.81 2.72 -12.61
CA ASP A 143 -16.35 2.06 -13.84
C ASP A 143 -15.23 2.81 -14.56
N GLU A 144 -14.38 3.51 -13.79
CA GLU A 144 -13.19 4.14 -14.32
C GLU A 144 -12.13 3.06 -14.62
N HIS A 145 -11.40 3.22 -15.71
CA HIS A 145 -10.30 2.33 -16.06
C HIS A 145 -8.96 3.07 -15.97
N ALA A 146 -7.96 2.38 -15.43
CA ALA A 146 -6.60 2.87 -15.43
C ALA A 146 -5.97 2.65 -16.81
N SER A 147 -5.31 3.68 -17.32
CA SER A 147 -4.37 3.55 -18.42
C SER A 147 -3.03 3.00 -17.92
N GLY A 148 -2.27 2.33 -18.79
CA GLY A 148 -0.92 1.86 -18.44
C GLY A 148 0.02 3.02 -18.05
N TYR A 149 -0.17 4.20 -18.66
CA TYR A 149 0.63 5.39 -18.31
C TYR A 149 0.28 5.93 -16.92
N LEU A 150 -0.96 5.80 -16.43
CA LEU A 150 -1.36 6.27 -15.10
C LEU A 150 -0.62 5.52 -13.98
N VAL A 151 -0.37 4.21 -14.17
CA VAL A 151 0.41 3.40 -13.22
C VAL A 151 1.81 3.99 -13.06
N ILE A 152 2.44 4.37 -14.18
CA ILE A 152 3.77 4.99 -14.21
C ILE A 152 3.73 6.39 -13.58
N LEU A 153 2.73 7.20 -13.93
CA LEU A 153 2.57 8.54 -13.35
C LEU A 153 2.43 8.48 -11.83
N ARG A 154 1.59 7.59 -11.29
CA ARG A 154 1.43 7.44 -9.83
C ARG A 154 2.70 6.95 -9.15
N TRP A 155 3.45 6.06 -9.79
CA TRP A 155 4.76 5.61 -9.30
C TRP A 155 5.74 6.78 -9.20
N VAL A 156 5.88 7.56 -10.27
CA VAL A 156 6.78 8.72 -10.33
C VAL A 156 6.32 9.79 -9.35
N ALA A 157 5.05 10.15 -9.36
CA ALA A 157 4.46 11.16 -8.45
C ALA A 157 4.68 10.81 -6.98
N SER A 158 4.48 9.53 -6.62
CA SER A 158 4.74 9.06 -5.25
C SER A 158 6.23 9.15 -4.88
N THR A 159 7.12 8.84 -5.82
CA THR A 159 8.58 8.96 -5.62
C THR A 159 9.00 10.42 -5.45
N VAL A 160 8.47 11.33 -6.28
CA VAL A 160 8.71 12.78 -6.22
C VAL A 160 8.22 13.36 -4.90
N SER A 161 7.02 12.99 -4.46
CA SER A 161 6.46 13.40 -3.17
C SER A 161 7.29 12.89 -1.98
N TYR A 162 7.89 11.70 -2.12
CA TYR A 162 8.79 11.16 -1.11
C TYR A 162 10.14 11.89 -1.07
N LEU A 163 10.71 12.21 -2.23
CA LEU A 163 11.95 12.98 -2.38
C LEU A 163 11.83 14.40 -1.82
N SER A 164 10.69 15.06 -2.01
CA SER A 164 10.45 16.41 -1.46
C SER A 164 10.37 16.46 0.07
N GLY A 165 10.22 15.29 0.71
CA GLY A 165 9.97 15.17 2.15
C GLY A 165 8.52 15.42 2.58
N ALA A 166 7.61 15.70 1.64
CA ALA A 166 6.20 15.93 1.94
C ALA A 166 5.43 14.63 2.27
N ALA A 167 5.86 13.48 1.73
CA ALA A 167 5.17 12.21 1.96
C ALA A 167 5.40 11.66 3.38
N GLY A 168 4.31 11.50 4.14
CA GLY A 168 4.32 10.92 5.50
C GLY A 168 4.17 9.39 5.57
N GLY A 169 3.87 8.71 4.46
CA GLY A 169 3.65 7.25 4.45
C GLY A 169 3.65 6.65 3.04
N ILE A 170 3.83 5.32 2.98
CA ILE A 170 3.95 4.57 1.71
C ILE A 170 2.75 3.64 1.44
N PHE A 171 1.91 3.37 2.44
CA PHE A 171 0.78 2.43 2.35
C PHE A 171 -0.29 2.88 1.34
N SER A 172 -0.88 4.07 1.51
CA SER A 172 -1.93 4.54 0.58
C SER A 172 -1.43 4.69 -0.86
N PRO A 173 -0.25 5.30 -1.12
CA PRO A 173 0.29 5.36 -2.48
C PRO A 173 0.53 3.99 -3.09
N ALA A 174 1.04 3.01 -2.33
CA ALA A 174 1.25 1.64 -2.79
C ALA A 174 -0.08 0.95 -3.16
N LEU A 175 -1.11 1.07 -2.31
CA LEU A 175 -2.44 0.56 -2.61
C LEU A 175 -3.00 1.18 -3.89
N ALA A 176 -2.87 2.49 -4.07
CA ALA A 176 -3.39 3.19 -5.24
C ALA A 176 -2.66 2.85 -6.55
N ILE A 177 -1.34 2.67 -6.50
CA ILE A 177 -0.57 2.17 -7.66
C ILE A 177 -0.98 0.73 -7.98
N GLY A 178 -1.11 -0.12 -6.95
CA GLY A 178 -1.61 -1.50 -7.10
C GLY A 178 -3.02 -1.57 -7.69
N ALA A 179 -3.92 -0.71 -7.23
CA ALA A 179 -5.28 -0.58 -7.78
C ALA A 179 -5.27 -0.16 -9.25
N SER A 180 -4.40 0.80 -9.60
CA SER A 180 -4.25 1.25 -10.98
C SER A 180 -3.71 0.13 -11.88
N LEU A 181 -2.72 -0.62 -11.38
CA LEU A 181 -2.20 -1.79 -12.09
C LEU A 181 -3.27 -2.88 -12.25
N GLY A 182 -4.06 -3.15 -11.21
CA GLY A 182 -5.16 -4.11 -11.24
C GLY A 182 -6.27 -3.71 -12.19
N SER A 183 -6.67 -2.44 -12.18
CA SER A 183 -7.64 -1.88 -13.12
C SER A 183 -7.15 -2.02 -14.57
N PHE A 184 -5.89 -1.65 -14.84
CA PHE A 184 -5.29 -1.76 -16.17
C PHE A 184 -5.24 -3.22 -16.65
N LEU A 185 -4.67 -4.12 -15.84
CA LEU A 185 -4.51 -5.53 -16.20
C LEU A 185 -5.84 -6.29 -16.22
N SER A 186 -6.87 -5.82 -15.52
CA SER A 186 -8.19 -6.45 -15.55
C SER A 186 -8.72 -6.58 -16.98
N THR A 187 -8.52 -5.54 -17.81
CA THR A 187 -8.99 -5.51 -19.20
C THR A 187 -8.30 -6.53 -20.11
N HIS A 188 -7.15 -7.06 -19.69
CA HIS A 188 -6.32 -7.98 -20.49
C HIS A 188 -6.30 -9.41 -19.95
N ILE A 189 -6.37 -9.60 -18.63
CA ILE A 189 -6.17 -10.91 -17.98
C ILE A 189 -7.49 -11.53 -17.53
N ALA A 190 -8.36 -10.74 -16.90
CA ALA A 190 -9.62 -11.23 -16.32
C ALA A 190 -10.71 -10.15 -16.39
N PRO A 191 -11.20 -9.82 -17.61
CA PRO A 191 -12.15 -8.73 -17.81
C PRO A 191 -13.51 -8.99 -17.15
N GLU A 192 -13.83 -10.25 -16.84
CA GLU A 192 -15.04 -10.64 -16.10
C GLU A 192 -14.98 -10.29 -14.60
N TYR A 193 -13.80 -9.97 -14.08
CA TYR A 193 -13.54 -9.73 -12.66
C TYR A 193 -12.83 -8.39 -12.40
N PRO A 194 -13.31 -7.25 -12.94
CA PRO A 194 -12.57 -5.99 -12.94
C PRO A 194 -12.27 -5.47 -11.53
N HIS A 195 -13.28 -5.39 -10.67
CA HIS A 195 -13.11 -4.90 -9.30
C HIS A 195 -12.28 -5.86 -8.46
N LEU A 196 -12.40 -7.18 -8.66
CA LEU A 196 -11.57 -8.15 -7.96
C LEU A 196 -10.10 -7.99 -8.37
N MET A 197 -9.78 -7.83 -9.66
CA MET A 197 -8.42 -7.57 -10.14
C MET A 197 -7.82 -6.29 -9.53
N VAL A 198 -8.62 -5.24 -9.31
CA VAL A 198 -8.21 -4.04 -8.57
C VAL A 198 -7.79 -4.39 -7.14
N LEU A 199 -8.62 -5.14 -6.40
CA LEU A 199 -8.31 -5.57 -5.03
C LEU A 199 -7.05 -6.46 -4.97
N LEU A 200 -6.90 -7.39 -5.91
CA LEU A 200 -5.73 -8.26 -6.00
C LEU A 200 -4.45 -7.45 -6.28
N GLY A 201 -4.54 -6.45 -7.15
CA GLY A 201 -3.44 -5.53 -7.43
C GLY A 201 -3.03 -4.69 -6.23
N MET A 202 -4.01 -4.17 -5.47
CA MET A 202 -3.74 -3.45 -4.21
C MET A 202 -2.97 -4.32 -3.21
N ILE A 203 -3.47 -5.54 -2.97
CA ILE A 203 -2.88 -6.48 -2.02
C ILE A 203 -1.47 -6.85 -2.45
N GLY A 204 -1.29 -7.26 -3.71
CA GLY A 204 0.00 -7.75 -4.16
C GLY A 204 1.05 -6.65 -4.26
N PHE A 205 0.68 -5.43 -4.67
CA PHE A 205 1.62 -4.31 -4.71
C PHE A 205 2.07 -3.89 -3.31
N LEU A 206 1.14 -3.78 -2.34
CA LEU A 206 1.50 -3.49 -0.95
C LEU A 206 2.37 -4.61 -0.35
N THR A 207 2.04 -5.87 -0.64
CA THR A 207 2.85 -7.03 -0.23
C THR A 207 4.26 -6.93 -0.80
N GLY A 208 4.42 -6.54 -2.07
CA GLY A 208 5.75 -6.36 -2.68
C GLY A 208 6.59 -5.29 -1.99
N VAL A 209 5.96 -4.17 -1.60
CA VAL A 209 6.63 -3.05 -0.92
C VAL A 209 7.03 -3.41 0.51
N ALA A 210 6.07 -3.93 1.28
CA ALA A 210 6.20 -4.12 2.73
C ALA A 210 6.68 -5.52 3.12
N ARG A 211 6.54 -6.53 2.25
CA ARG A 211 6.80 -7.96 2.54
C ARG A 211 5.91 -8.56 3.63
N THR A 212 4.68 -8.08 3.68
CA THR A 212 3.67 -8.43 4.69
C THR A 212 2.38 -8.92 4.00
N PRO A 213 2.37 -10.15 3.47
CA PRO A 213 1.23 -10.69 2.74
C PRO A 213 -0.05 -10.72 3.58
N PHE A 214 0.01 -11.11 4.85
CA PHE A 214 -1.18 -11.20 5.70
C PHE A 214 -1.73 -9.82 6.06
N THR A 215 -0.84 -8.87 6.36
CA THR A 215 -1.22 -7.49 6.64
C THR A 215 -1.90 -6.89 5.42
N SER A 216 -1.28 -7.00 4.24
CA SER A 216 -1.81 -6.41 3.01
C SER A 216 -3.19 -6.97 2.66
N PHE A 217 -3.34 -8.29 2.78
CA PHE A 217 -4.62 -8.98 2.59
C PHE A 217 -5.70 -8.49 3.55
N ILE A 218 -5.43 -8.53 4.87
CA ILE A 218 -6.42 -8.18 5.89
C ILE A 218 -6.79 -6.71 5.80
N LEU A 219 -5.82 -5.85 5.53
CA LEU A 219 -6.04 -4.41 5.38
C LEU A 219 -7.01 -4.13 4.22
N VAL A 220 -6.83 -4.75 3.05
CA VAL A 220 -7.77 -4.57 1.92
C VAL A 220 -9.11 -5.24 2.19
N LEU A 221 -9.13 -6.43 2.80
CA LEU A 221 -10.36 -7.12 3.20
C LEU A 221 -11.21 -6.23 4.14
N GLU A 222 -10.60 -5.66 5.17
CA GLU A 222 -11.29 -4.86 6.18
C GLU A 222 -11.74 -3.50 5.64
N MET A 223 -10.96 -2.87 4.74
CA MET A 223 -11.37 -1.63 4.08
C MET A 223 -12.54 -1.80 3.09
N THR A 224 -12.77 -3.03 2.60
CA THR A 224 -13.76 -3.31 1.54
C THR A 224 -14.90 -4.25 1.94
N ASP A 225 -14.77 -4.92 3.09
CA ASP A 225 -15.69 -5.94 3.62
C ASP A 225 -16.01 -7.09 2.63
N ARG A 226 -15.05 -7.45 1.76
CA ARG A 226 -15.23 -8.49 0.72
C ARG A 226 -14.81 -9.89 1.15
N HIS A 227 -15.55 -10.42 2.12
CA HIS A 227 -15.38 -11.79 2.62
C HIS A 227 -15.59 -12.89 1.56
N SER A 228 -16.39 -12.63 0.52
CA SER A 228 -16.60 -13.60 -0.57
C SER A 228 -15.32 -13.90 -1.36
N ALA A 229 -14.33 -13.00 -1.35
CA ALA A 229 -13.10 -13.11 -2.14
C ALA A 229 -11.85 -13.45 -1.33
N ILE A 230 -12.00 -13.99 -0.11
CA ILE A 230 -10.88 -14.31 0.78
C ILE A 230 -9.82 -15.19 0.10
N PHE A 231 -10.24 -16.27 -0.57
CA PHE A 231 -9.30 -17.21 -1.21
C PHE A 231 -8.47 -16.58 -2.34
N PRO A 232 -9.05 -15.95 -3.38
CA PRO A 232 -8.24 -15.30 -4.42
C PRO A 232 -7.36 -14.18 -3.84
N MET A 233 -7.85 -13.40 -2.88
CA MET A 233 -7.08 -12.34 -2.23
C MET A 233 -5.86 -12.86 -1.47
N MET A 234 -6.02 -13.94 -0.70
CA MET A 234 -4.91 -14.56 0.03
C MET A 234 -3.92 -15.25 -0.92
N MET A 235 -4.40 -15.88 -1.99
CA MET A 235 -3.54 -16.46 -3.03
C MET A 235 -2.69 -15.39 -3.73
N ALA A 236 -3.28 -14.23 -4.07
CA ALA A 236 -2.55 -13.12 -4.65
C ALA A 236 -1.50 -12.55 -3.68
N ALA A 237 -1.80 -12.45 -2.37
CA ALA A 237 -0.84 -12.01 -1.37
C ALA A 237 0.38 -12.95 -1.29
N LEU A 238 0.15 -14.26 -1.20
CA LEU A 238 1.24 -15.25 -1.14
C LEU A 238 2.06 -15.29 -2.44
N ALA A 239 1.37 -15.21 -3.59
CA ALA A 239 2.03 -15.11 -4.89
C ALA A 239 2.86 -13.81 -5.00
N ALA A 240 2.35 -12.69 -4.49
CA ALA A 240 3.07 -11.43 -4.48
C ALA A 240 4.34 -11.48 -3.63
N GLN A 241 4.33 -12.18 -2.50
CA GLN A 241 5.55 -12.42 -1.72
C GLN A 241 6.62 -13.13 -2.58
N SER A 242 6.21 -14.13 -3.37
CA SER A 242 7.11 -14.83 -4.30
C SER A 242 7.59 -13.92 -5.43
N GLY A 243 6.68 -13.13 -6.02
CA GLY A 243 7.00 -12.15 -7.07
C GLY A 243 8.03 -11.12 -6.61
N ALA A 244 7.90 -10.69 -5.35
CA ALA A 244 8.76 -9.71 -4.74
C ALA A 244 10.18 -10.27 -4.47
N LEU A 245 10.31 -11.57 -4.14
CA LEU A 245 11.61 -12.23 -3.91
C LEU A 245 12.52 -12.25 -5.16
N PHE A 246 11.95 -12.19 -6.37
CA PHE A 246 12.74 -12.05 -7.60
C PHE A 246 13.50 -10.72 -7.68
N ILE A 247 13.01 -9.68 -7.00
CA ILE A 247 13.66 -8.37 -6.96
C ILE A 247 14.64 -8.30 -5.80
N ASP A 248 14.20 -8.59 -4.58
CA ASP A 248 14.96 -8.41 -3.34
C ASP A 248 14.49 -9.41 -2.28
N ASP A 249 15.39 -9.81 -1.39
CA ASP A 249 15.05 -10.53 -0.17
C ASP A 249 14.55 -9.60 0.94
N ARG A 250 14.88 -8.30 0.87
CA ARG A 250 14.57 -7.31 1.93
C ARG A 250 13.36 -6.45 1.61
N SER A 251 12.63 -6.05 2.66
CA SER A 251 11.53 -5.07 2.56
C SER A 251 12.03 -3.64 2.46
N CYS A 252 11.20 -2.74 1.92
CA CYS A 252 11.51 -1.29 1.91
C CYS A 252 11.78 -0.76 3.32
N TYR A 253 11.02 -1.23 4.30
CA TYR A 253 11.16 -0.83 5.70
C TYR A 253 12.45 -1.33 6.33
N GLU A 254 12.94 -2.51 5.96
CA GLU A 254 14.21 -3.02 6.47
C GLU A 254 15.39 -2.15 6.01
N TYR A 255 15.38 -1.70 4.74
CA TYR A 255 16.37 -0.75 4.22
C TYR A 255 16.33 0.59 4.97
N MET A 256 15.14 1.08 5.30
CA MET A 256 14.98 2.31 6.06
C MET A 256 15.43 2.14 7.52
N LYS A 257 15.11 1.01 8.16
CA LYS A 257 15.42 0.72 9.57
C LYS A 257 16.92 0.64 9.83
N LYS A 258 17.69 -0.08 9.00
CA LYS A 258 19.13 -0.31 9.22
C LYS A 258 19.91 0.99 9.43
N ARG A 259 19.46 2.10 8.85
CA ARG A 259 20.17 3.38 8.93
C ARG A 259 19.77 4.24 10.13
N PHE A 260 18.55 4.09 10.66
CA PHE A 260 18.14 4.72 11.93
C PHE A 260 18.84 4.10 13.14
N VAL A 261 19.07 2.78 13.11
CA VAL A 261 19.80 2.09 14.19
C VAL A 261 21.27 2.53 14.24
N VAL A 262 21.88 2.82 13.09
CA VAL A 262 23.27 3.31 13.00
C VAL A 262 23.43 4.75 13.52
N HIS A 263 22.35 5.55 13.54
CA HIS A 263 22.36 6.94 14.02
C HIS A 263 21.64 7.11 15.37
N ALA A 264 21.22 6.01 16.01
CA ALA A 264 20.64 6.08 17.34
C ALA A 264 21.75 6.40 18.35
N PRO A 265 21.62 7.44 19.19
CA PRO A 265 22.56 7.64 20.29
C PRO A 265 22.55 6.37 21.15
N SER A 266 23.73 5.82 21.41
CA SER A 266 23.91 4.69 22.31
C SER A 266 23.49 5.12 23.71
N HIS A 267 22.25 4.81 24.08
CA HIS A 267 21.72 4.93 25.43
C HIS A 267 21.44 3.54 25.99
#